data_AF-A0A1I7SCV9-F1
#
_entry.id   AF-A0A1I7SCV9-F1
#
_cell.length_a   1.000
_cell.length_b   1.000
_cell.length_c   1.000
_cell.angle_alpha   90.00
_cell.angle_beta   90.00
_cell.angle_gamma   90.00
#
_symmetry.space_group_name_H-M   'P 1'
#
loop_
_entity.id
_entity.type
_entity.pdbx_description
1 polymer ?
#
loop_
_entity_poly.entity_id
_entity_poly.type
_entity_poly.pdbx_seq_one_letter_code
_entity_poly.pdbx_strand_id
1 'polypeptide(L)'
;MKVAVLLFMLVVAAAAIEKKKSITIPFPFHANRAKLINKLKLIVDDAGVHVSHRNVAKITDKIRNGLANIKAIHKLPSLVGLVNDLESSILALPDTNPRGPAFQAVVKKADELHAVLFTVLNDVKRIPYDLEKLNLHLLEKSEENDQIRKNLKSLKLNFGLTFLQLNHFYRRGALKRINIHLEVQELVDLLSRPSVSKQQYSAAIKKILKKLGRIEPLPTKEPVKKNTDVPFITFDPVHIFTKGPIHIRTKNPHQKITKKPRED
;
A
#
# COMPACT_ATOMS: atom_id res chain seq x y z
N MET A 1 -16.19 -19.28 24.73
CA MET A 1 -16.52 -17.85 24.95
C MET A 1 -15.45 -16.99 24.27
N LYS A 2 -15.88 -15.88 23.68
CA LYS A 2 -15.23 -15.05 22.65
C LYS A 2 -13.80 -14.59 23.00
N VAL A 3 -12.81 -14.97 22.18
CA VAL A 3 -11.55 -14.23 22.05
C VAL A 3 -11.55 -13.60 20.67
N ALA A 4 -11.80 -12.29 20.66
CA ALA A 4 -11.88 -11.43 19.50
C ALA A 4 -10.53 -10.75 19.29
N VAL A 5 -9.75 -11.13 18.27
CA VAL A 5 -8.66 -10.31 17.73
C VAL A 5 -8.39 -10.72 16.28
N LEU A 6 -8.75 -9.86 15.31
CA LEU A 6 -7.95 -9.54 14.11
C LEU A 6 -8.72 -8.56 13.21
N LEU A 7 -8.68 -7.29 13.59
CA LEU A 7 -9.16 -6.19 12.77
C LEU A 7 -8.32 -4.94 13.04
N PHE A 8 -7.05 -4.98 12.67
CA PHE A 8 -6.15 -3.82 12.65
C PHE A 8 -5.25 -3.95 11.40
N MET A 9 -5.05 -2.94 10.57
CA MET A 9 -4.52 -1.62 10.92
C MET A 9 -4.97 -0.56 9.89
N LEU A 10 -5.68 0.47 10.34
CA LEU A 10 -5.76 1.81 9.71
C LEU A 10 -6.00 2.84 10.82
N VAL A 11 -4.93 3.27 11.49
CA VAL A 11 -5.01 4.41 12.44
C VAL A 11 -3.90 5.44 12.21
N VAL A 12 -2.76 5.13 11.60
CA VAL A 12 -1.62 6.08 11.65
C VAL A 12 -1.54 7.08 10.48
N ALA A 13 -2.26 6.87 9.37
CA ALA A 13 -2.26 7.85 8.27
C ALA A 13 -3.34 8.95 8.41
N ALA A 14 -4.40 8.71 9.20
CA ALA A 14 -5.43 9.71 9.49
C ALA A 14 -4.98 10.64 10.64
N ALA A 15 -4.35 10.10 11.68
CA ALA A 15 -3.90 10.88 12.84
C ALA A 15 -2.83 11.95 12.52
N ALA A 16 -2.12 11.84 11.40
CA ALA A 16 -1.10 12.80 11.01
C ALA A 16 -1.62 13.95 10.10
N ILE A 17 -2.89 13.86 9.66
CA ILE A 17 -3.56 14.88 8.83
C ILE A 17 -4.83 15.43 9.52
N GLU A 18 -5.44 14.69 10.45
CA GLU A 18 -6.71 15.06 11.08
C GLU A 18 -6.55 15.43 12.57
N LYS A 19 -6.25 16.71 12.82
CA LYS A 19 -6.73 17.40 14.04
C LYS A 19 -7.76 18.49 13.71
N LYS A 20 -8.35 18.45 12.52
CA LYS A 20 -9.54 19.22 12.15
C LYS A 20 -10.66 18.24 11.88
N LYS A 21 -11.82 18.43 12.55
CA LYS A 21 -13.07 17.67 12.38
C LYS A 21 -13.23 17.27 10.90
N SER A 22 -13.17 15.98 10.61
CA SER A 22 -13.48 15.47 9.28
C SER A 22 -14.96 15.73 9.03
N ILE A 23 -15.25 16.78 8.27
CA ILE A 23 -16.59 17.01 7.74
C ILE A 23 -16.86 15.81 6.85
N THR A 24 -17.81 14.96 7.24
CA THR A 24 -18.28 13.87 6.37
C THR A 24 -19.12 14.54 5.29
N ILE A 25 -18.48 15.00 4.22
CA ILE A 25 -19.18 15.59 3.08
C ILE A 25 -19.78 14.41 2.31
N PRO A 26 -21.12 14.26 2.25
CA PRO A 26 -21.74 13.22 1.42
C PRO A 26 -21.41 13.53 -0.05
N PHE A 27 -20.55 12.71 -0.63
CA PHE A 27 -20.24 12.78 -2.06
C PHE A 27 -21.27 11.92 -2.81
N PRO A 28 -21.91 12.41 -3.88
CA PRO A 28 -23.05 11.75 -4.53
C PRO A 28 -22.71 10.47 -5.35
N PHE A 29 -21.64 9.73 -5.03
CA PHE A 29 -21.15 8.57 -5.80
C PHE A 29 -21.87 7.24 -5.49
N HIS A 30 -23.09 7.26 -4.95
CA HIS A 30 -23.69 6.07 -4.36
C HIS A 30 -24.39 5.14 -5.36
N ALA A 31 -24.96 5.65 -6.45
CA ALA A 31 -25.80 4.85 -7.35
C ALA A 31 -25.08 3.64 -7.99
N ASN A 32 -23.76 3.74 -8.20
CA ASN A 32 -22.97 2.70 -8.87
C ASN A 32 -21.87 2.09 -8.00
N ARG A 33 -21.83 2.36 -6.68
CA ARG A 33 -20.73 1.90 -5.82
C ARG A 33 -20.56 0.38 -5.83
N ALA A 34 -21.64 -0.38 -5.70
CA ALA A 34 -21.58 -1.85 -5.71
C ALA A 34 -21.10 -2.39 -7.07
N LYS A 35 -21.62 -1.84 -8.18
CA LYS A 35 -21.20 -2.20 -9.54
C LYS A 35 -19.71 -1.93 -9.75
N LEU A 36 -19.22 -0.78 -9.30
CA LEU A 36 -17.81 -0.40 -9.40
C LEU A 36 -16.91 -1.36 -8.60
N ILE A 37 -17.30 -1.71 -7.37
CA ILE A 37 -16.54 -2.66 -6.54
C ILE A 37 -16.47 -4.03 -7.20
N ASN A 38 -17.60 -4.53 -7.72
CA ASN A 38 -17.63 -5.81 -8.41
C ASN A 38 -16.77 -5.79 -9.69
N LYS A 39 -16.81 -4.70 -10.44
CA LYS A 39 -16.00 -4.53 -11.65
C LYS A 39 -14.50 -4.47 -11.34
N LEU A 40 -14.11 -3.70 -10.33
CA LEU A 40 -12.72 -3.63 -9.85
C LEU A 40 -12.23 -4.99 -9.33
N LYS A 41 -13.06 -5.71 -8.59
CA LYS A 41 -12.77 -7.08 -8.16
C LYS A 41 -12.52 -8.01 -9.36
N LEU A 42 -13.39 -7.97 -10.35
CA LEU A 42 -13.29 -8.77 -11.57
C LEU A 42 -11.98 -8.49 -12.34
N ILE A 43 -11.61 -7.21 -12.49
CA ILE A 43 -10.34 -6.78 -13.10
C ILE A 43 -9.16 -7.39 -12.32
N VAL A 44 -9.14 -7.23 -11.00
CA VAL A 44 -8.01 -7.66 -10.17
C VAL A 44 -7.88 -9.20 -10.15
N ASP A 45 -9.01 -9.92 -10.12
CA ASP A 45 -9.04 -11.38 -10.24
C ASP A 45 -8.55 -11.88 -11.61
N ASP A 46 -8.97 -11.24 -12.71
CA ASP A 46 -8.51 -11.58 -14.07
C ASP A 46 -6.99 -11.40 -14.22
N ALA A 47 -6.37 -10.55 -13.40
CA ALA A 47 -4.93 -10.37 -13.35
C ALA A 47 -4.18 -11.44 -12.51
N GLY A 48 -4.90 -12.36 -11.87
CA GLY A 48 -4.35 -13.35 -10.95
C GLY A 48 -4.00 -12.78 -9.57
N VAL A 49 -4.62 -11.67 -9.18
CA VAL A 49 -4.45 -11.03 -7.87
C VAL A 49 -5.72 -11.29 -7.05
N HIS A 50 -5.63 -12.07 -5.98
CA HIS A 50 -6.81 -12.40 -5.18
C HIS A 50 -6.95 -11.44 -3.99
N VAL A 51 -7.94 -10.56 -4.07
CA VAL A 51 -8.33 -9.63 -2.98
C VAL A 51 -9.81 -9.80 -2.67
N SER A 52 -10.26 -9.55 -1.43
CA SER A 52 -11.68 -9.63 -1.09
C SER A 52 -12.46 -8.39 -1.57
N HIS A 53 -13.77 -8.54 -1.84
CA HIS A 53 -14.66 -7.40 -2.13
C HIS A 53 -14.59 -6.31 -1.06
N ARG A 54 -14.50 -6.71 0.22
CA ARG A 54 -14.33 -5.77 1.35
C ARG A 54 -13.04 -4.94 1.21
N ASN A 55 -11.93 -5.56 0.80
CA ASN A 55 -10.68 -4.84 0.61
C ASN A 55 -10.76 -3.87 -0.57
N VAL A 56 -11.34 -4.30 -1.70
CA VAL A 56 -11.58 -3.43 -2.86
C VAL A 56 -12.43 -2.23 -2.44
N ALA A 57 -13.58 -2.47 -1.81
CA ALA A 57 -14.49 -1.43 -1.32
C ALA A 57 -13.78 -0.40 -0.42
N LYS A 58 -12.99 -0.89 0.53
CA LYS A 58 -12.25 -0.05 1.48
C LYS A 58 -11.21 0.84 0.80
N ILE A 59 -10.50 0.32 -0.20
CA ILE A 59 -9.53 1.09 -0.99
C ILE A 59 -10.27 2.14 -1.83
N THR A 60 -11.32 1.73 -2.56
CA THR A 60 -12.15 2.62 -3.38
C THR A 60 -12.71 3.79 -2.57
N ASP A 61 -13.32 3.51 -1.40
CA ASP A 61 -13.87 4.57 -0.53
C ASP A 61 -12.79 5.52 -0.02
N LYS A 62 -11.62 4.97 0.35
CA LYS A 62 -10.51 5.78 0.83
C LYS A 62 -9.99 6.73 -0.25
N ILE A 63 -9.85 6.25 -1.49
CA ILE A 63 -9.42 7.07 -2.62
C ILE A 63 -10.47 8.16 -2.92
N ARG A 64 -11.75 7.80 -3.01
CA ARG A 64 -12.84 8.78 -3.21
C ARG A 64 -12.86 9.87 -2.14
N ASN A 65 -12.76 9.50 -0.87
CA ASN A 65 -12.69 10.46 0.24
C ASN A 65 -11.43 11.34 0.18
N GLY A 66 -10.30 10.76 -0.23
CA GLY A 66 -9.05 11.50 -0.46
C GLY A 66 -9.21 12.55 -1.57
N LEU A 67 -9.78 12.17 -2.71
CA LEU A 67 -10.02 13.05 -3.85
C LEU A 67 -11.04 14.15 -3.52
N ALA A 68 -12.09 13.81 -2.77
CA ALA A 68 -13.05 14.77 -2.23
C ALA A 68 -12.38 15.86 -1.38
N ASN A 69 -11.50 15.45 -0.46
CA ASN A 69 -10.74 16.36 0.39
C ASN A 69 -9.78 17.24 -0.43
N ILE A 70 -9.09 16.66 -1.42
CA ILE A 70 -8.20 17.41 -2.31
C ILE A 70 -8.97 18.45 -3.11
N LYS A 71 -10.11 18.08 -3.70
CA LYS A 71 -11.01 19.01 -4.38
C LYS A 71 -11.35 20.20 -3.50
N ALA A 72 -11.75 19.95 -2.26
CA ALA A 72 -12.16 21.00 -1.32
C ALA A 72 -10.99 21.91 -0.92
N ILE A 73 -9.82 21.34 -0.63
CA ILE A 73 -8.64 22.09 -0.19
C ILE A 73 -8.04 22.92 -1.33
N HIS A 74 -7.94 22.34 -2.53
CA HIS A 74 -7.24 22.95 -3.66
C HIS A 74 -8.17 23.62 -4.68
N LYS A 75 -9.48 23.63 -4.42
CA LYS A 75 -10.51 24.21 -5.30
C LYS A 75 -10.38 23.73 -6.76
N LEU A 76 -10.31 22.42 -6.96
CA LEU A 76 -10.17 21.78 -8.28
C LEU A 76 -11.53 21.30 -8.83
N PRO A 77 -12.33 22.14 -9.51
CA PRO A 77 -13.65 21.73 -9.99
C PRO A 77 -13.58 20.60 -11.03
N SER A 78 -12.55 20.58 -11.88
CA SER A 78 -12.33 19.54 -12.90
C SER A 78 -12.12 18.14 -12.32
N LEU A 79 -11.71 18.03 -11.05
CA LEU A 79 -11.42 16.74 -10.41
C LEU A 79 -12.64 15.83 -10.36
N VAL A 80 -13.85 16.39 -10.22
CA VAL A 80 -15.09 15.59 -10.21
C VAL A 80 -15.35 14.97 -11.56
N GLY A 81 -15.19 15.74 -12.64
CA GLY A 81 -15.35 15.24 -14.01
C GLY A 81 -14.39 14.10 -14.31
N LEU A 82 -13.11 14.27 -13.98
CA LEU A 82 -12.09 13.23 -14.19
C LEU A 82 -12.36 11.95 -13.41
N VAL A 83 -12.83 12.05 -12.16
CA VAL A 83 -13.22 10.87 -11.37
C VAL A 83 -14.43 10.17 -11.98
N ASN A 84 -15.46 10.93 -12.39
CA ASN A 84 -16.64 10.37 -13.05
C ASN A 84 -16.28 9.66 -14.36
N ASP A 85 -15.41 10.27 -15.17
CA ASP A 85 -14.94 9.70 -16.44
C ASP A 85 -14.17 8.39 -16.20
N LEU A 86 -13.29 8.36 -15.21
CA LEU A 86 -12.54 7.15 -14.84
C LEU A 86 -13.48 6.03 -14.38
N GLU A 87 -14.41 6.33 -13.46
CA GLU A 87 -15.36 5.34 -12.96
C GLU A 87 -16.30 4.84 -14.05
N SER A 88 -16.76 5.73 -14.94
CA SER A 88 -17.60 5.35 -16.09
C SER A 88 -16.82 4.45 -17.05
N SER A 89 -15.54 4.76 -17.30
CA SER A 89 -14.66 3.93 -18.12
C SER A 89 -14.46 2.54 -17.52
N ILE A 90 -14.30 2.43 -16.20
CA ILE A 90 -14.20 1.15 -15.51
C ILE A 90 -15.51 0.36 -15.66
N LEU A 91 -16.65 1.00 -15.41
CA LEU A 91 -17.97 0.36 -15.49
C LEU A 91 -18.31 -0.11 -16.91
N ALA A 92 -17.79 0.56 -17.93
CA ALA A 92 -17.98 0.21 -19.34
C ALA A 92 -17.16 -1.00 -19.81
N LEU A 93 -16.22 -1.51 -19.01
CA LEU A 93 -15.40 -2.66 -19.39
C LEU A 93 -16.25 -3.94 -19.54
N PRO A 94 -15.98 -4.79 -20.54
CA PRO A 94 -16.69 -6.05 -20.72
C PRO A 94 -16.36 -7.03 -19.59
N ASP A 95 -17.35 -7.80 -19.14
CA ASP A 95 -17.16 -8.79 -18.07
C ASP A 95 -16.27 -9.98 -18.49
N THR A 96 -16.27 -10.32 -19.78
CA THR A 96 -15.54 -11.48 -20.33
C THR A 96 -14.04 -11.24 -20.50
N ASN A 97 -13.63 -9.99 -20.71
CA ASN A 97 -12.22 -9.60 -20.88
C ASN A 97 -11.99 -8.21 -20.28
N PRO A 98 -12.10 -8.07 -18.96
CA PRO A 98 -12.12 -6.76 -18.28
C PRO A 98 -10.78 -6.01 -18.41
N ARG A 99 -9.69 -6.71 -18.74
CA ARG A 99 -8.35 -6.14 -18.98
C ARG A 99 -7.95 -6.13 -20.46
N GLY A 100 -8.89 -6.34 -21.38
CA GLY A 100 -8.65 -6.29 -22.82
C GLY A 100 -8.33 -4.88 -23.33
N PRO A 101 -8.32 -4.64 -24.65
CA PRO A 101 -7.95 -3.35 -25.23
C PRO A 101 -8.71 -2.14 -24.65
N ALA A 102 -9.99 -2.31 -24.29
CA ALA A 102 -10.79 -1.25 -23.66
C ALA A 102 -10.22 -0.77 -22.30
N PHE A 103 -9.43 -1.59 -21.61
CA PHE A 103 -8.79 -1.23 -20.35
C PHE A 103 -7.75 -0.11 -20.50
N GLN A 104 -7.18 0.08 -21.69
CA GLN A 104 -6.27 1.19 -21.99
C GLN A 104 -6.92 2.56 -21.79
N ALA A 105 -8.22 2.68 -22.06
CA ALA A 105 -8.95 3.91 -21.79
C ALA A 105 -9.01 4.21 -20.28
N VAL A 106 -9.13 3.18 -19.43
CA VAL A 106 -9.09 3.33 -17.96
C VAL A 106 -7.71 3.80 -17.51
N VAL A 107 -6.64 3.19 -18.02
CA VAL A 107 -5.26 3.59 -17.71
C VAL A 107 -5.01 5.04 -18.10
N LYS A 108 -5.41 5.44 -19.32
CA LYS A 108 -5.30 6.82 -19.80
C LYS A 108 -6.07 7.81 -18.90
N LYS A 109 -7.29 7.48 -18.49
CA LYS A 109 -8.08 8.32 -17.58
C LYS A 109 -7.45 8.43 -16.18
N ALA A 110 -6.81 7.37 -15.71
CA ALA A 110 -6.05 7.42 -14.47
C ALA A 110 -4.80 8.32 -14.60
N ASP A 111 -4.14 8.34 -15.75
CA ASP A 111 -3.02 9.25 -16.04
C ASP A 111 -3.47 10.72 -16.09
N GLU A 112 -4.59 11.03 -16.73
CA GLU A 112 -5.19 12.38 -16.75
C GLU A 112 -5.51 12.86 -15.32
N LEU A 113 -6.15 12.00 -14.52
CA LEU A 113 -6.43 12.27 -13.10
C LEU A 113 -5.14 12.50 -12.31
N HIS A 114 -4.16 11.62 -12.48
CA HIS A 114 -2.87 11.68 -11.78
C HIS A 114 -2.10 12.96 -12.12
N ALA A 115 -2.09 13.39 -13.38
CA ALA A 115 -1.46 14.61 -13.82
C ALA A 115 -2.01 15.84 -13.10
N VAL A 116 -3.35 15.94 -12.93
CA VAL A 116 -3.96 17.03 -12.14
C VAL A 116 -3.52 16.96 -10.67
N LEU A 117 -3.52 15.79 -10.06
CA LEU A 117 -3.09 15.61 -8.67
C LEU A 117 -1.61 15.97 -8.47
N PHE A 118 -0.77 15.67 -9.44
CA PHE A 118 0.66 15.98 -9.41
C PHE A 118 0.93 17.48 -9.28
N THR A 119 0.08 18.34 -9.85
CA THR A 119 0.26 19.79 -9.78
C THR A 119 -0.04 20.39 -8.40
N VAL A 120 -0.80 19.69 -7.55
CA VAL A 120 -1.28 20.25 -6.26
C VAL A 120 -0.78 19.48 -5.04
N LEU A 121 -0.37 18.23 -5.18
CA LEU A 121 0.10 17.39 -4.08
C LEU A 121 1.62 17.38 -4.01
N ASN A 122 2.15 17.54 -2.80
CA ASN A 122 3.54 17.19 -2.53
C ASN A 122 3.74 15.66 -2.59
N ASP A 123 5.00 15.26 -2.71
CA ASP A 123 5.40 13.86 -2.88
C ASP A 123 4.78 12.91 -1.85
N VAL A 124 4.75 13.30 -0.56
CA VAL A 124 4.22 12.44 0.51
C VAL A 124 2.70 12.26 0.39
N LYS A 125 1.97 13.32 0.08
CA LYS A 125 0.51 13.26 -0.11
C LYS A 125 0.13 12.56 -1.42
N ARG A 126 1.04 12.51 -2.40
CA ARG A 126 0.83 11.87 -3.69
C ARG A 126 0.97 10.33 -3.66
N ILE A 127 1.71 9.78 -2.68
CA ILE A 127 2.00 8.33 -2.56
C ILE A 127 0.79 7.40 -2.82
N PRO A 128 -0.42 7.63 -2.25
CA PRO A 128 -1.55 6.74 -2.51
C PRO A 128 -1.98 6.73 -3.98
N TYR A 129 -1.90 7.88 -4.66
CA TYR A 129 -2.30 8.03 -6.06
C TYR A 129 -1.22 7.55 -7.01
N ASP A 130 0.06 7.73 -6.67
CA ASP A 130 1.19 7.09 -7.37
C ASP A 130 1.03 5.56 -7.36
N LEU A 131 0.62 4.98 -6.22
CA LEU A 131 0.36 3.55 -6.09
C LEU A 131 -0.82 3.08 -6.93
N GLU A 132 -1.97 3.77 -6.89
CA GLU A 132 -3.14 3.36 -7.67
C GLU A 132 -2.88 3.45 -9.18
N LYS A 133 -2.17 4.50 -9.63
CA LYS A 133 -1.71 4.59 -11.02
C LYS A 133 -0.84 3.38 -11.38
N LEU A 134 0.18 3.09 -10.58
CA LEU A 134 1.05 1.93 -10.81
C LEU A 134 0.25 0.62 -10.85
N ASN A 135 -0.70 0.43 -9.93
CA ASN A 135 -1.54 -0.76 -9.90
C ASN A 135 -2.33 -0.92 -11.19
N LEU A 136 -2.96 0.16 -11.70
CA LEU A 136 -3.71 0.10 -12.96
C LEU A 136 -2.79 -0.24 -14.15
N HIS A 137 -1.62 0.38 -14.23
CA HIS A 137 -0.62 0.05 -15.25
C HIS A 137 -0.20 -1.42 -15.18
N LEU A 138 0.08 -1.98 -14.00
CA LEU A 138 0.44 -3.40 -13.83
C LEU A 138 -0.70 -4.39 -14.12
N LEU A 139 -1.96 -3.94 -14.06
CA LEU A 139 -3.12 -4.76 -14.37
C LEU A 139 -3.37 -4.80 -15.89
N GLU A 140 -2.91 -3.84 -16.68
CA GLU A 140 -3.10 -3.82 -18.13
C GLU A 140 -2.58 -5.10 -18.81
N LYS A 141 -3.26 -5.58 -19.86
CA LYS A 141 -2.69 -6.58 -20.78
C LYS A 141 -1.81 -5.87 -21.81
N SER A 142 -0.50 -5.87 -21.57
CA SER A 142 0.51 -5.29 -22.46
C SER A 142 1.70 -6.24 -22.60
N GLU A 143 2.47 -6.11 -23.68
CA GLU A 143 3.70 -6.88 -23.89
C GLU A 143 4.68 -6.69 -22.72
N GLU A 144 4.76 -5.47 -22.19
CA GLU A 144 5.57 -5.15 -21.02
C GLU A 144 5.14 -5.96 -19.79
N ASN A 145 3.84 -5.98 -19.47
CA ASN A 145 3.33 -6.72 -18.31
C ASN A 145 3.43 -8.25 -18.50
N ASP A 146 3.30 -8.73 -19.73
CA ASP A 146 3.55 -10.14 -20.04
C ASP A 146 5.01 -10.50 -19.82
N GLN A 147 5.94 -9.61 -20.18
CA GLN A 147 7.37 -9.77 -19.91
C GLN A 147 7.68 -9.71 -18.40
N ILE A 148 7.04 -8.81 -17.64
CA ILE A 148 7.11 -8.79 -16.16
C ILE A 148 6.66 -10.15 -15.59
N ARG A 149 5.51 -10.67 -16.02
CA ARG A 149 4.98 -11.97 -15.56
C ARG A 149 5.92 -13.12 -15.89
N LYS A 150 6.50 -13.13 -17.10
CA LYS A 150 7.49 -14.12 -17.54
C LYS A 150 8.75 -14.09 -16.66
N ASN A 151 9.28 -12.91 -16.38
CA ASN A 151 10.44 -12.75 -15.49
C ASN A 151 10.14 -13.15 -14.05
N LEU A 152 8.98 -12.78 -13.50
CA LEU A 152 8.59 -13.24 -12.16
C LEU A 152 8.49 -14.77 -12.11
N LYS A 153 7.90 -15.40 -13.14
CA LYS A 153 7.82 -16.86 -13.24
C LYS A 153 9.20 -17.51 -13.29
N SER A 154 10.16 -16.97 -14.07
CA SER A 154 11.52 -17.51 -14.14
C SER A 154 12.29 -17.37 -12.81
N LEU A 155 11.98 -16.32 -12.05
CA LEU A 155 12.47 -16.11 -10.67
C LEU A 155 11.76 -16.97 -9.61
N LYS A 156 10.80 -17.83 -10.01
CA LYS A 156 9.92 -18.61 -9.12
C LYS A 156 9.08 -17.74 -8.17
N LEU A 157 8.65 -16.58 -8.66
CA LEU A 157 7.79 -15.63 -7.96
C LEU A 157 6.38 -15.61 -8.57
N ASN A 158 5.38 -15.33 -7.75
CA ASN A 158 4.00 -15.18 -8.19
C ASN A 158 3.67 -13.69 -8.40
N PHE A 159 3.11 -13.35 -9.56
CA PHE A 159 2.73 -11.98 -9.91
C PHE A 159 1.83 -11.32 -8.85
N GLY A 160 0.76 -12.01 -8.42
CA GLY A 160 -0.16 -11.48 -7.41
C GLY A 160 0.49 -11.21 -6.06
N LEU A 161 1.38 -12.09 -5.61
CA LEU A 161 2.15 -11.86 -4.37
C LEU A 161 3.12 -10.69 -4.51
N THR A 162 3.81 -10.57 -5.65
CA THR A 162 4.70 -9.42 -5.93
C THR A 162 3.90 -8.12 -5.99
N PHE A 163 2.76 -8.10 -6.66
CA PHE A 163 1.84 -6.96 -6.70
C PHE A 163 1.41 -6.50 -5.30
N LEU A 164 1.00 -7.44 -4.43
CA LEU A 164 0.64 -7.14 -3.05
C LEU A 164 1.85 -6.65 -2.21
N GLN A 165 3.05 -7.17 -2.49
CA GLN A 165 4.28 -6.72 -1.84
C GLN A 165 4.62 -5.27 -2.19
N LEU A 166 4.47 -4.85 -3.45
CA LEU A 166 4.66 -3.46 -3.87
C LEU A 166 3.68 -2.53 -3.15
N ASN A 167 2.40 -2.90 -3.09
CA ASN A 167 1.38 -2.19 -2.31
C ASN A 167 1.79 -2.04 -0.83
N HIS A 168 2.35 -3.10 -0.23
CA HIS A 168 2.88 -3.05 1.12
C HIS A 168 4.03 -2.06 1.26
N PHE A 169 4.99 -2.04 0.33
CA PHE A 169 6.09 -1.08 0.36
C PHE A 169 5.59 0.37 0.31
N TYR A 170 4.69 0.71 -0.62
CA TYR A 170 4.11 2.06 -0.70
C TYR A 170 3.40 2.46 0.59
N ARG A 171 2.62 1.54 1.17
CA ARG A 171 1.96 1.78 2.45
C ARG A 171 2.96 2.09 3.57
N ARG A 172 4.08 1.36 3.63
CA ARG A 172 5.14 1.66 4.62
C ARG A 172 5.80 3.01 4.34
N GLY A 173 6.05 3.32 3.07
CA GLY A 173 6.55 4.63 2.64
C GLY A 173 5.64 5.75 3.14
N ALA A 174 4.34 5.66 2.85
CA ALA A 174 3.33 6.61 3.33
C ALA A 174 3.33 6.76 4.87
N LEU A 175 3.37 5.66 5.62
CA LEU A 175 3.42 5.69 7.08
C LEU A 175 4.68 6.37 7.62
N LYS A 176 5.81 6.22 6.94
CA LYS A 176 7.08 6.84 7.30
C LYS A 176 7.28 8.23 6.66
N ARG A 177 6.32 8.69 5.84
CA ARG A 177 6.47 9.90 5.00
C ARG A 177 7.69 9.84 4.08
N ILE A 178 8.00 8.65 3.57
CA ILE A 178 9.10 8.38 2.64
C ILE A 178 8.49 8.03 1.29
N ASN A 179 8.80 8.82 0.26
CA ASN A 179 8.43 8.50 -1.11
C ASN A 179 9.41 7.46 -1.68
N ILE A 180 8.89 6.30 -2.11
CA ILE A 180 9.67 5.20 -2.71
C ILE A 180 9.31 4.97 -4.19
N HIS A 181 8.58 5.91 -4.81
CA HIS A 181 8.05 5.76 -6.15
C HIS A 181 9.15 5.45 -7.18
N LEU A 182 10.26 6.20 -7.12
CA LEU A 182 11.40 5.98 -8.00
C LEU A 182 11.98 4.57 -7.88
N GLU A 183 12.20 4.07 -6.66
CA GLU A 183 12.78 2.74 -6.45
C GLU A 183 11.82 1.62 -6.87
N VAL A 184 10.51 1.85 -6.76
CA VAL A 184 9.53 0.89 -7.27
C VAL A 184 9.47 0.94 -8.79
N GLN A 185 9.52 2.11 -9.41
CA GLN A 185 9.57 2.24 -10.87
C GLN A 185 10.83 1.55 -11.42
N GLU A 186 12.00 1.77 -10.81
CA GLU A 186 13.24 1.06 -11.19
C GLU A 186 13.09 -0.47 -11.14
N LEU A 187 12.33 -1.00 -10.17
CA LEU A 187 12.06 -2.43 -10.07
C LEU A 187 11.10 -2.91 -11.17
N VAL A 188 10.08 -2.13 -11.49
CA VAL A 188 9.14 -2.42 -12.58
C VAL A 188 9.89 -2.41 -13.91
N ASP A 189 10.62 -1.34 -14.21
CA ASP A 189 11.46 -1.20 -15.41
C ASP A 189 12.48 -2.34 -15.54
N LEU A 190 13.05 -2.79 -14.41
CA LEU A 190 13.93 -3.95 -14.38
C LEU A 190 13.16 -5.21 -14.80
N LEU A 191 11.98 -5.46 -14.22
CA LEU A 191 11.14 -6.62 -14.53
C LEU A 191 10.59 -6.61 -15.95
N SER A 192 10.50 -5.45 -16.60
CA SER A 192 10.07 -5.29 -17.99
C SER A 192 11.15 -5.67 -19.02
N ARG A 193 12.41 -5.87 -18.61
CA ARG A 193 13.51 -6.22 -19.52
C ARG A 193 13.38 -7.64 -20.10
N PRO A 194 14.05 -7.97 -21.22
CA PRO A 194 13.97 -9.31 -21.82
C PRO A 194 14.32 -10.47 -20.87
N SER A 195 15.23 -10.23 -19.92
CA SER A 195 15.62 -11.18 -18.88
C SER A 195 16.07 -10.48 -17.61
N VAL A 196 15.78 -11.07 -16.44
CA VAL A 196 16.20 -10.56 -15.12
C VAL A 196 16.81 -11.67 -14.29
N SER A 197 18.00 -11.43 -13.73
CA SER A 197 18.63 -12.36 -12.80
C SER A 197 18.10 -12.20 -11.38
N LYS A 198 18.18 -13.27 -10.58
CA LYS A 198 17.82 -13.23 -9.16
C LYS A 198 18.60 -12.17 -8.39
N GLN A 199 19.88 -11.96 -8.74
CA GLN A 199 20.73 -10.95 -8.11
C GLN A 199 20.25 -9.53 -8.40
N GLN A 200 19.88 -9.22 -9.66
CA GLN A 200 19.33 -7.92 -10.05
C GLN A 200 18.02 -7.62 -9.31
N TYR A 201 17.09 -8.59 -9.31
CA TYR A 201 15.82 -8.46 -8.58
C TYR A 201 16.05 -8.21 -7.08
N SER A 202 16.94 -9.01 -6.46
CA SER A 202 17.24 -8.89 -5.04
C SER A 202 17.89 -7.55 -4.69
N ALA A 203 18.76 -7.03 -5.56
CA ALA A 203 19.38 -5.72 -5.39
C ALA A 203 18.34 -4.59 -5.47
N ALA A 204 17.39 -4.64 -6.41
CA ALA A 204 16.30 -3.67 -6.52
C ALA A 204 15.39 -3.68 -5.29
N ILE A 205 15.00 -4.87 -4.80
CA ILE A 205 14.23 -5.00 -3.55
C ILE A 205 15.01 -4.44 -2.36
N LYS A 206 16.33 -4.69 -2.27
CA LYS A 206 17.18 -4.16 -1.21
C LYS A 206 17.25 -2.63 -1.23
N LYS A 207 17.25 -1.99 -2.40
CA LYS A 207 17.16 -0.52 -2.51
C LYS A 207 15.86 0.02 -1.89
N ILE A 208 14.71 -0.57 -2.23
CA ILE A 208 13.41 -0.19 -1.67
C ILE A 208 13.43 -0.34 -0.13
N LEU A 209 13.90 -1.48 0.36
CA LEU A 209 13.95 -1.76 1.80
C LEU A 209 14.90 -0.80 2.53
N LYS A 210 16.08 -0.54 1.98
CA LYS A 210 17.05 0.42 2.52
C LYS A 210 16.43 1.79 2.67
N LYS A 211 15.72 2.27 1.64
CA LYS A 211 15.01 3.56 1.68
C LYS A 211 13.90 3.59 2.71
N LEU A 212 13.20 2.46 2.91
CA LEU A 212 12.25 2.29 4.00
C LEU A 212 12.90 2.12 5.39
N GLY A 213 14.23 2.23 5.53
CA GLY A 213 14.95 2.06 6.78
C GLY A 213 14.94 0.61 7.28
N ARG A 214 14.94 -0.38 6.37
CA ARG A 214 15.10 -1.81 6.66
C ARG A 214 16.33 -2.35 5.92
N ILE A 215 17.10 -3.20 6.59
CA ILE A 215 18.37 -3.71 6.04
C ILE A 215 18.16 -5.09 5.39
N GLU A 216 17.09 -5.83 5.74
CA GLU A 216 16.87 -7.21 5.28
C GLU A 216 15.51 -7.45 4.59
N PRO A 217 15.49 -8.24 3.50
CA PRO A 217 14.27 -8.73 2.87
C PRO A 217 13.52 -9.74 3.74
N LEU A 218 12.20 -9.82 3.56
CA LEU A 218 11.33 -10.75 4.28
C LEU A 218 11.81 -12.21 4.07
N PRO A 219 11.78 -13.07 5.10
CA PRO A 219 12.16 -14.47 4.96
C PRO A 219 11.18 -15.21 4.03
N THR A 220 11.70 -15.87 3.00
CA THR A 220 10.93 -16.54 1.93
C THR A 220 10.62 -18.02 2.20
N LYS A 221 10.63 -18.49 3.46
CA LYS A 221 10.70 -19.93 3.76
C LYS A 221 9.59 -20.54 4.63
N GLU A 222 8.49 -19.85 4.94
CA GLU A 222 7.39 -20.54 5.62
C GLU A 222 6.50 -21.33 4.63
N PRO A 223 6.31 -22.64 4.85
CA PRO A 223 5.43 -23.45 4.02
C PRO A 223 3.98 -23.00 4.22
N VAL A 224 3.35 -22.56 3.13
CA VAL A 224 1.94 -22.17 3.08
C VAL A 224 1.07 -23.39 3.43
N LYS A 225 0.52 -23.42 4.65
CA LYS A 225 -0.57 -24.35 4.99
C LYS A 225 -1.76 -24.03 4.09
N LYS A 226 -2.26 -25.04 3.37
CA LYS A 226 -3.44 -24.99 2.50
C LYS A 226 -4.70 -24.68 3.34
N ASN A 227 -4.95 -23.41 3.62
CA ASN A 227 -6.29 -22.91 3.88
C ASN A 227 -6.56 -21.85 2.82
N THR A 228 -7.72 -21.96 2.17
CA THR A 228 -8.18 -21.09 1.07
C THR A 228 -8.55 -19.67 1.49
N ASP A 229 -8.26 -19.30 2.73
CA ASP A 229 -8.05 -17.91 3.12
C ASP A 229 -6.55 -17.64 3.03
N VAL A 230 -6.14 -16.86 2.03
CA VAL A 230 -4.75 -16.39 1.88
C VAL A 230 -4.22 -16.03 3.26
N PRO A 231 -3.18 -16.71 3.79
CA PRO A 231 -2.58 -16.30 5.05
C PRO A 231 -1.93 -14.96 4.76
N PHE A 232 -2.66 -13.89 5.10
CA PHE A 232 -2.08 -12.61 5.39
C PHE A 232 -0.96 -12.91 6.39
N ILE A 233 0.28 -12.62 6.03
CA ILE A 233 1.42 -12.80 6.92
C ILE A 233 1.10 -11.99 8.18
N THR A 234 0.66 -12.68 9.22
CA THR A 234 0.49 -12.14 10.56
C THR A 234 1.89 -11.95 11.10
N PHE A 235 2.33 -10.70 11.25
CA PHE A 235 3.45 -10.41 12.12
C PHE A 235 2.88 -9.92 13.44
N ASP A 236 3.18 -10.69 14.48
CA ASP A 236 3.08 -10.28 15.87
C ASP A 236 3.84 -8.96 16.10
N PRO A 237 3.40 -8.17 17.10
CA PRO A 237 4.10 -6.96 17.49
C PRO A 237 5.54 -7.32 17.85
N VAL A 238 6.49 -6.77 17.10
CA VAL A 238 7.91 -6.81 17.46
C VAL A 238 8.02 -6.41 18.93
N HIS A 239 8.44 -7.36 19.77
CA HIS A 239 8.94 -7.05 21.10
C HIS A 239 10.05 -6.02 20.94
N ILE A 240 9.71 -4.78 21.27
CA ILE A 240 10.69 -3.76 21.57
C ILE A 240 11.37 -4.26 22.84
N PHE A 241 12.50 -4.95 22.69
CA PHE A 241 13.49 -5.00 23.75
C PHE A 241 13.93 -3.54 23.96
N THR A 242 13.22 -2.84 24.84
CA THR A 242 13.77 -1.68 25.51
C THR A 242 14.96 -2.22 26.26
N LYS A 243 16.17 -1.97 25.73
CA LYS A 243 17.37 -2.02 26.54
C LYS A 243 17.10 -1.08 27.71
N GLY A 244 16.85 -1.67 28.88
CA GLY A 244 16.77 -0.94 30.13
C GLY A 244 18.07 -0.15 30.36
N PRO A 245 18.03 0.88 31.20
CA PRO A 245 19.16 1.77 31.41
C PRO A 245 20.37 0.98 31.90
N ILE A 246 21.51 1.20 31.25
CA ILE A 246 22.82 0.74 31.73
C ILE A 246 23.04 1.40 33.09
N HIS A 247 22.96 0.62 34.16
CA HIS A 247 23.46 1.03 35.47
C HIS A 247 24.99 1.06 35.40
N ILE A 248 25.53 2.27 35.27
CA ILE A 248 26.93 2.54 35.55
C ILE A 248 27.09 2.35 37.07
N ARG A 249 27.65 1.21 37.45
CA ARG A 249 28.03 0.92 38.83
C ARG A 249 29.29 1.71 39.16
N THR A 250 29.15 2.98 39.53
CA THR A 250 30.19 3.73 40.22
C THR A 250 30.32 3.15 41.63
N LYS A 251 31.34 2.33 41.85
CA LYS A 251 31.86 2.10 43.19
C LYS A 251 32.49 3.41 43.65
N ASN A 252 32.04 3.94 44.77
CA ASN A 252 32.94 4.61 45.70
C ASN A 252 32.39 4.56 47.13
N PRO A 253 33.29 4.63 48.13
CA PRO A 253 33.15 3.95 49.40
C PRO A 253 32.75 4.89 50.54
N HIS A 254 32.32 4.27 51.64
CA HIS A 254 32.09 4.85 52.96
C HIS A 254 30.91 5.82 53.11
N GLN A 255 29.87 5.36 53.81
CA GLN A 255 29.25 6.13 54.88
C GLN A 255 28.54 5.21 55.88
N LYS A 256 28.89 5.43 57.16
CA LYS A 256 28.43 4.71 58.36
C LYS A 256 26.94 4.92 58.58
N ILE A 257 26.23 3.86 58.98
CA ILE A 257 24.85 3.91 59.47
C ILE A 257 24.90 4.25 60.96
N THR A 258 24.47 5.45 61.33
CA THR A 258 24.04 5.78 62.69
C THR A 258 22.53 5.58 62.80
N LYS A 259 22.12 4.61 63.62
CA LYS A 259 20.73 4.39 64.01
C LYS A 259 20.30 5.51 64.97
N LYS A 260 19.12 6.09 64.77
CA LYS A 260 18.38 6.79 65.83
C LYS A 260 17.22 5.91 66.33
N PRO A 261 16.87 5.97 67.62
CA PRO A 261 15.89 5.09 68.24
C PRO A 261 14.45 5.57 67.97
N ARG A 262 13.50 4.64 68.11
CA ARG A 262 12.07 4.90 68.26
C ARG A 262 11.83 5.33 69.71
N GLU A 263 11.13 6.44 69.90
CA GLU A 263 10.53 6.82 71.19
C GLU A 263 9.10 6.25 71.24
N ASP A 264 8.72 5.76 72.42
CA ASP A 264 7.34 5.61 72.89
C ASP A 264 6.84 6.97 73.42
#